data_AF-A0A9D8IS71-F1
#
_entry.id   AF-A0A9D8IS71-F1
#
_cell.length_a   1.000
_cell.length_b   1.000
_cell.length_c   1.000
_cell.angle_alpha   90.00
_cell.angle_beta   90.00
_cell.angle_gamma   90.00
#
_symmetry.space_group_name_H-M   'P 1'
#
loop_
_entity.id
_entity.type
_entity.pdbx_description
1 polymer ?
#
loop_
_entity_poly.entity_id
_entity_poly.type
_entity_poly.pdbx_seq_one_letter_code
_entity_poly.pdbx_strand_id
1 'polypeptide(L)'
;MLGYILRRLLFMIPTLVGVTLLIFTLIALSPGGLEASARAASGGGVQPGVDPRVADAEFFDRFGLDRPFFVQYLSWLGRMSPIKFGDRAQIDSTGERLYFPRPLPQPAYLEWPNSGAAPDRDPTALASGAVAGLAADPPGEARQQQYRRFRAAYDQARRDYVLARANLRVALAELARAGDRPDLIDRHGFIEGGANDVPRTGSGPAYDAALAAAARQRETWTAAVAAEAKLRWIFDEQPFRYAGFAIIPGAVSIGAPDLGWSRSRGRPVSRLIAEALPVTLMLNLLAVPIIYMIAIPSGMLAAARRGSWFDRLSGGFFVALWSVPVVWAGTLAIGFLASNEYLGWFPPSGLHSRAAADMPFLPRWGEDGFVRGYLLDGLWHVALPVACLTYAGFAVLSRQTRASMLDNFNADYVRTAKAKGVPRRDVVLRHVFRNSLLPLITMFVTIFPAMLSGSVVVEKIFSIPGMGSLMLDAITLRDAEIMLANSVMVGCVMLLALLLADMLYAVADPRVTYA
;
A
#
# COMPACT_ATOMS: atom_id res chain seq x y z
N MET A 1 33.45 -0.03 0.87
CA MET A 1 32.29 0.36 0.04
C MET A 1 31.34 -0.81 -0.23
N LEU A 2 31.69 -1.80 -1.06
CA LEU A 2 30.79 -2.92 -1.38
C LEU A 2 30.34 -3.70 -0.13
N GLY A 3 31.27 -4.06 0.76
CA GLY A 3 30.94 -4.77 2.01
C GLY A 3 30.03 -3.97 2.95
N TYR A 4 30.18 -2.65 2.99
CA TYR A 4 29.29 -1.76 3.73
C TYR A 4 27.89 -1.70 3.11
N ILE A 5 27.80 -1.53 1.79
CA ILE A 5 26.52 -1.53 1.06
C ILE A 5 25.81 -2.86 1.29
N LEU A 6 26.51 -3.99 1.18
CA LEU A 6 25.94 -5.31 1.42
C LEU A 6 25.42 -5.44 2.86
N ARG A 7 26.21 -5.02 3.85
CA ARG A 7 25.80 -5.01 5.26
C ARG A 7 24.59 -4.11 5.49
N ARG A 8 24.53 -2.94 4.84
CA ARG A 8 23.40 -2.01 4.90
C ARG A 8 22.15 -2.64 4.29
N LEU A 9 22.25 -3.24 3.11
CA LEU A 9 21.15 -3.97 2.45
C LEU A 9 20.65 -5.12 3.32
N LEU A 10 21.55 -5.84 4.01
CA LEU A 10 21.17 -6.89 4.94
C LEU A 10 20.40 -6.32 6.14
N PHE A 11 20.84 -5.19 6.70
CA PHE A 11 20.13 -4.50 7.80
C PHE A 11 18.82 -3.83 7.37
N MET A 12 18.64 -3.52 6.09
CA MET A 12 17.38 -2.98 5.59
C MET A 12 16.23 -3.98 5.70
N ILE A 13 16.50 -5.29 5.58
CA ILE A 13 15.48 -6.34 5.66
C ILE A 13 14.78 -6.33 7.03
N PRO A 14 15.47 -6.44 8.19
CA PRO A 14 14.81 -6.39 9.49
C PRO A 14 14.16 -5.03 9.77
N THR A 15 14.73 -3.92 9.29
CA THR A 15 14.09 -2.60 9.41
C THR A 15 12.79 -2.54 8.64
N LEU A 16 12.76 -3.02 7.39
CA LEU A 16 11.55 -3.06 6.58
C LEU A 16 10.48 -3.93 7.25
N VAL A 17 10.84 -5.13 7.70
CA VAL A 17 9.91 -6.03 8.42
C VAL A 17 9.39 -5.38 9.70
N GLY A 18 10.24 -4.68 10.46
CA GLY A 18 9.83 -3.95 11.66
C GLY A 18 8.84 -2.83 11.36
N VAL A 19 9.13 -2.01 10.33
CA VAL A 19 8.25 -0.92 9.89
C VAL A 19 6.93 -1.46 9.36
N THR A 20 6.94 -2.50 8.54
CA THR A 20 5.71 -3.08 7.99
C THR A 20 4.87 -3.76 9.07
N LEU A 21 5.49 -4.42 10.04
CA LEU A 21 4.78 -4.98 11.20
C LEU A 21 4.12 -3.87 12.02
N LEU A 22 4.84 -2.79 12.32
CA LEU A 22 4.30 -1.65 13.05
C LEU A 22 3.08 -1.07 12.33
N ILE A 23 3.20 -0.80 11.04
CA ILE A 23 2.10 -0.20 10.24
C ILE A 23 0.91 -1.15 10.15
N PHE A 24 1.15 -2.45 9.91
CA PHE A 24 0.10 -3.45 9.90
C PHE A 24 -0.63 -3.52 11.25
N THR A 25 0.12 -3.43 12.35
CA THR A 25 -0.43 -3.43 13.72
C THR A 25 -1.27 -2.17 13.96
N LEU A 26 -0.78 -1.00 13.57
CA LEU A 26 -1.52 0.26 13.70
C LEU A 26 -2.85 0.23 12.93
N ILE A 27 -2.87 -0.34 11.73
CA ILE A 27 -4.10 -0.49 10.95
C ILE A 27 -5.02 -1.52 11.59
N ALA A 28 -4.49 -2.65 12.06
CA ALA A 28 -5.26 -3.67 12.76
C ALA A 28 -5.91 -3.13 14.06
N LEU A 29 -5.20 -2.27 14.80
CA LEU A 29 -5.66 -1.64 16.04
C LEU A 29 -6.49 -0.36 15.82
N SER A 30 -6.51 0.19 14.61
CA SER A 30 -7.24 1.44 14.34
C SER A 30 -8.75 1.27 14.55
N PRO A 31 -9.48 2.33 14.96
CA PRO A 31 -10.93 2.29 15.12
C PRO A 31 -11.63 1.89 13.81
N GLY A 32 -12.04 0.62 13.74
CA GLY A 32 -12.56 0.00 12.53
C GLY A 32 -11.50 -0.57 11.57
N GLY A 33 -10.47 -1.24 12.11
CA GLY A 33 -9.31 -1.80 11.39
C GLY A 33 -9.58 -2.74 10.21
N LEU A 34 -8.83 -3.84 10.09
CA LEU A 34 -8.97 -4.75 8.93
C LEU A 34 -10.40 -5.29 8.78
N GLU A 35 -11.13 -5.40 9.89
CA GLU A 35 -12.54 -5.80 9.92
C GLU A 35 -13.48 -4.73 9.38
N ALA A 36 -13.44 -3.48 9.87
CA ALA A 36 -14.42 -2.49 9.40
C ALA A 36 -14.08 -1.95 8.01
N SER A 37 -12.81 -1.94 7.60
CA SER A 37 -12.43 -1.72 6.20
C SER A 37 -13.03 -2.81 5.29
N ALA A 38 -12.98 -4.07 5.71
CA ALA A 38 -13.63 -5.15 4.98
C ALA A 38 -15.18 -5.02 4.98
N ARG A 39 -15.81 -4.55 6.07
CA ARG A 39 -17.28 -4.36 6.17
C ARG A 39 -17.78 -3.19 5.33
N ALA A 40 -17.02 -2.10 5.32
CA ALA A 40 -17.28 -0.96 4.44
C ALA A 40 -17.17 -1.37 2.96
N ALA A 41 -16.20 -2.22 2.63
CA ALA A 41 -15.99 -2.72 1.28
C ALA A 41 -17.02 -3.77 0.83
N SER A 42 -17.62 -4.54 1.75
CA SER A 42 -18.61 -5.56 1.41
C SER A 42 -20.03 -5.02 1.22
N GLY A 43 -20.23 -3.70 1.33
CA GLY A 43 -21.55 -3.09 1.15
C GLY A 43 -22.56 -3.53 2.21
N GLY A 44 -22.18 -3.49 3.50
CA GLY A 44 -23.04 -3.43 4.70
C GLY A 44 -24.43 -4.09 4.69
N GLY A 45 -24.60 -5.26 4.07
CA GLY A 45 -25.87 -5.98 4.06
C GLY A 45 -25.69 -7.40 4.55
N VAL A 46 -26.07 -7.67 5.80
CA VAL A 46 -26.39 -9.04 6.25
C VAL A 46 -27.59 -9.48 5.42
N GLN A 47 -27.53 -10.65 4.78
CA GLN A 47 -28.69 -11.18 4.07
C GLN A 47 -29.87 -11.29 5.04
N PRO A 48 -31.06 -10.75 4.70
CA PRO A 48 -32.22 -10.82 5.57
C PRO A 48 -32.55 -12.29 5.90
N GLY A 49 -32.63 -12.63 7.19
CA GLY A 49 -32.94 -13.99 7.66
C GLY A 49 -31.73 -14.87 7.99
N VAL A 50 -30.50 -14.38 7.83
CA VAL A 50 -29.28 -15.08 8.31
C VAL A 50 -28.93 -14.59 9.72
N ASP A 51 -28.60 -15.52 10.63
CA ASP A 51 -28.15 -15.19 11.98
C ASP A 51 -26.90 -14.27 11.91
N PRO A 52 -26.88 -13.13 12.64
CA PRO A 52 -25.74 -12.21 12.66
C PRO A 52 -24.39 -12.89 12.96
N ARG A 53 -24.37 -13.94 13.80
CA ARG A 53 -23.15 -14.70 14.12
C ARG A 53 -22.61 -15.45 12.90
N VAL A 54 -23.51 -15.98 12.07
CA VAL A 54 -23.19 -16.74 10.86
C VAL A 54 -22.69 -15.81 9.77
N ALA A 55 -23.33 -14.65 9.61
CA ALA A 55 -22.90 -13.61 8.68
C ALA A 55 -21.51 -13.07 9.02
N ASP A 56 -21.22 -12.87 10.31
CA ASP A 56 -19.90 -12.48 10.76
C ASP A 56 -18.85 -13.57 10.49
N ALA A 57 -19.13 -14.83 10.82
CA ALA A 57 -18.19 -15.93 10.58
C ALA A 57 -17.84 -16.11 9.08
N GLU A 58 -18.83 -16.00 8.18
CA GLU A 58 -18.59 -16.02 6.74
C GLU A 58 -17.71 -14.85 6.30
N PHE A 59 -18.01 -13.66 6.82
CA PHE A 59 -17.24 -12.45 6.55
C PHE A 59 -15.78 -12.60 6.99
N PHE A 60 -15.53 -13.06 8.22
CA PHE A 60 -14.19 -13.25 8.76
C PHE A 60 -13.39 -14.25 7.92
N ASP A 61 -13.97 -15.40 7.57
CA ASP A 61 -13.33 -16.39 6.72
C ASP A 61 -13.07 -15.84 5.31
N ARG A 62 -14.03 -15.15 4.69
CA ARG A 62 -13.89 -14.58 3.34
C ARG A 62 -12.74 -13.58 3.24
N PHE A 63 -12.45 -12.86 4.32
CA PHE A 63 -11.35 -11.89 4.37
C PHE A 63 -10.08 -12.42 5.07
N GLY A 64 -10.11 -13.63 5.65
CA GLY A 64 -8.97 -14.22 6.36
C GLY A 64 -8.67 -13.55 7.69
N LEU A 65 -9.68 -12.85 8.23
CA LEU A 65 -9.64 -12.12 9.49
C LEU A 65 -9.86 -13.06 10.68
N ASP A 66 -10.29 -14.29 10.43
CA ASP A 66 -10.43 -15.39 11.40
C ASP A 66 -9.08 -15.94 11.90
N ARG A 67 -7.98 -15.61 11.21
CA ARG A 67 -6.64 -16.14 11.52
C ARG A 67 -5.96 -15.37 12.65
N PRO A 68 -5.03 -16.01 13.40
CA PRO A 68 -4.19 -15.30 14.35
C PRO A 68 -3.46 -14.13 13.68
N PHE A 69 -3.30 -13.03 14.40
CA PHE A 69 -2.70 -11.78 13.91
C PHE A 69 -1.41 -12.00 13.09
N PHE A 70 -0.49 -12.81 13.62
CA PHE A 70 0.78 -13.10 12.94
C PHE A 70 0.61 -13.82 11.61
N VAL A 71 -0.40 -14.69 11.47
CA VAL A 71 -0.68 -15.38 10.21
C VAL A 71 -1.24 -14.39 9.18
N GLN A 72 -2.08 -13.44 9.61
CA GLN A 72 -2.56 -12.37 8.73
C GLN A 72 -1.39 -11.52 8.23
N TYR A 73 -0.53 -11.07 9.14
CA TYR A 73 0.65 -10.28 8.80
C TYR A 73 1.59 -11.03 7.85
N LEU A 74 1.95 -12.29 8.13
CA LEU A 74 2.83 -13.08 7.28
C LEU A 74 2.21 -13.36 5.90
N SER A 75 0.90 -13.60 5.84
CA SER A 75 0.20 -13.79 4.55
C SER A 75 0.20 -12.52 3.71
N TRP A 76 -0.01 -11.36 4.34
CA TRP A 76 0.07 -10.05 3.67
C TRP A 76 1.51 -9.73 3.26
N LEU A 77 2.49 -9.97 4.14
CA LEU A 77 3.91 -9.75 3.84
C LEU A 77 4.39 -10.65 2.71
N GLY A 78 3.95 -11.92 2.65
CA GLY A 78 4.24 -12.82 1.54
C GLY A 78 3.64 -12.35 0.21
N ARG A 79 2.46 -11.72 0.24
CA ARG A 79 1.88 -11.06 -0.96
C ARG A 79 2.67 -9.83 -1.38
N MET A 80 3.10 -8.99 -0.44
CA MET A 80 3.87 -7.77 -0.73
C MET A 80 5.33 -8.06 -1.12
N SER A 81 5.94 -9.09 -0.55
CA SER A 81 7.34 -9.44 -0.77
C SER A 81 7.59 -9.95 -2.20
N PRO A 82 8.75 -9.67 -2.81
CA PRO A 82 9.17 -10.33 -4.04
C PRO A 82 9.33 -11.86 -3.88
N ILE A 83 9.64 -12.31 -2.66
CA ILE A 83 9.78 -13.73 -2.31
C ILE A 83 8.39 -14.26 -1.96
N LYS A 84 7.91 -15.21 -2.75
CA LYS A 84 6.61 -15.87 -2.61
C LYS A 84 6.78 -17.26 -2.04
N PHE A 85 5.83 -17.66 -1.22
CA PHE A 85 5.76 -18.97 -0.60
C PHE A 85 4.54 -19.75 -1.10
N GLY A 86 4.70 -21.05 -1.30
CA GLY A 86 3.66 -21.96 -1.77
C GLY A 86 3.48 -21.95 -3.29
N ASP A 87 2.26 -22.25 -3.73
CA ASP A 87 1.92 -22.35 -5.15
C ASP A 87 2.13 -21.01 -5.88
N ARG A 88 2.73 -21.09 -7.06
CA ARG A 88 2.98 -19.93 -7.89
C ARG A 88 1.68 -19.40 -8.46
N ALA A 89 1.47 -18.09 -8.32
CA ALA A 89 0.38 -17.41 -9.00
C ALA A 89 0.53 -17.52 -10.52
N GLN A 90 -0.59 -17.52 -11.24
CA GLN A 90 -0.60 -17.38 -12.69
C GLN A 90 -1.05 -15.97 -13.10
N ILE A 91 -0.74 -15.54 -14.32
CA ILE A 91 -1.05 -14.21 -14.83
C ILE A 91 -2.02 -14.33 -16.00
N ASP A 92 -3.21 -13.75 -15.84
CA ASP A 92 -4.22 -13.75 -16.89
C ASP A 92 -3.84 -12.83 -18.08
N SER A 93 -4.67 -12.80 -19.13
CA SER A 93 -4.45 -11.93 -20.28
C SER A 93 -4.51 -10.43 -19.96
N THR A 94 -5.09 -10.05 -18.81
CA THR A 94 -5.18 -8.66 -18.36
C THR A 94 -3.99 -8.25 -17.48
N GLY A 95 -3.10 -9.18 -17.15
CA GLY A 95 -1.99 -8.98 -16.23
C GLY A 95 -2.36 -9.13 -14.75
N GLU A 96 -3.58 -9.56 -14.44
CA GLU A 96 -4.04 -9.87 -13.09
C GLU A 96 -3.47 -11.21 -12.61
N ARG A 97 -3.13 -11.27 -11.32
CA ARG A 97 -2.57 -12.46 -10.69
C ARG A 97 -3.67 -13.33 -10.10
N LEU A 98 -3.65 -14.58 -10.54
CA LEU A 98 -4.52 -15.63 -10.07
C LEU A 98 -3.75 -16.49 -9.07
N TYR A 99 -4.08 -16.34 -7.80
CA TYR A 99 -3.60 -17.24 -6.75
C TYR A 99 -4.53 -18.44 -6.64
N PHE A 100 -3.94 -19.59 -6.31
CA PHE A 100 -4.73 -20.72 -5.85
C PHE A 100 -5.53 -20.27 -4.61
N PRO A 101 -6.83 -20.58 -4.53
CA PRO A 101 -7.63 -20.18 -3.38
C PRO A 101 -7.08 -20.74 -2.07
N ARG A 102 -7.55 -20.17 -0.96
CA ARG A 102 -7.21 -20.69 0.36
C ARG A 102 -7.76 -22.12 0.54
N PRO A 103 -7.01 -23.00 1.24
CA PRO A 103 -7.49 -24.32 1.61
C PRO A 103 -8.81 -24.24 2.38
N LEU A 104 -9.63 -25.28 2.26
CA LEU A 104 -10.88 -25.39 3.01
C LEU A 104 -10.61 -25.45 4.52
N PRO A 105 -11.36 -24.68 5.35
CA PRO A 105 -11.33 -24.85 6.80
C PRO A 105 -11.63 -26.29 7.20
N GLN A 106 -11.00 -26.79 8.26
CA GLN A 106 -11.31 -28.12 8.75
C GLN A 106 -12.78 -28.21 9.23
N PRO A 107 -13.48 -29.32 8.91
CA PRO A 107 -14.88 -29.48 9.27
C PRO A 107 -15.04 -29.77 10.76
N ALA A 108 -15.97 -29.05 11.39
CA ALA A 108 -16.40 -29.31 12.76
C ALA A 108 -16.98 -30.73 12.99
N TYR A 109 -17.53 -31.40 11.97
CA TYR A 109 -18.12 -32.73 12.13
C TYR A 109 -17.09 -33.88 12.16
N LEU A 110 -15.79 -33.67 11.88
CA LEU A 110 -14.77 -34.71 12.10
C LEU A 110 -14.75 -35.17 13.57
N GLU A 111 -15.35 -34.37 14.45
CA GLU A 111 -15.46 -34.58 15.89
C GLU A 111 -16.88 -35.02 16.33
N TRP A 112 -17.91 -35.03 15.45
CA TRP A 112 -19.30 -35.38 15.84
C TRP A 112 -19.76 -36.75 15.29
N PRO A 113 -20.08 -37.76 16.14
CA PRO A 113 -20.12 -39.15 15.68
C PRO A 113 -21.41 -39.60 14.95
N ASN A 114 -22.53 -38.90 15.08
CA ASN A 114 -23.86 -39.47 14.79
C ASN A 114 -24.56 -38.98 13.52
N SER A 115 -23.86 -38.39 12.55
CA SER A 115 -24.50 -37.80 11.36
C SER A 115 -24.97 -38.80 10.27
N GLY A 116 -25.06 -40.12 10.54
CA GLY A 116 -25.70 -41.13 9.68
C GLY A 116 -24.99 -41.39 8.33
N ALA A 117 -24.53 -42.63 8.11
CA ALA A 117 -23.74 -43.09 6.94
C ALA A 117 -22.42 -42.32 6.70
N ALA A 118 -21.28 -43.00 6.68
CA ALA A 118 -20.01 -42.40 6.33
C ALA A 118 -19.80 -42.50 4.80
N PRO A 119 -19.94 -41.44 4.00
CA PRO A 119 -19.26 -41.39 2.71
C PRO A 119 -17.75 -41.24 2.96
N ASP A 120 -16.94 -41.84 2.10
CA ASP A 120 -15.50 -42.06 2.25
C ASP A 120 -14.79 -40.97 3.05
N ARG A 121 -14.21 -41.37 4.18
CA ARG A 121 -13.41 -40.52 5.06
C ARG A 121 -12.12 -40.01 4.41
N ASP A 122 -11.83 -40.46 3.19
CA ASP A 122 -10.62 -40.14 2.47
C ASP A 122 -10.86 -38.96 1.50
N PRO A 123 -10.41 -37.74 1.84
CA PRO A 123 -10.47 -36.60 0.93
C PRO A 123 -9.77 -36.91 -0.40
N THR A 124 -8.77 -37.80 -0.39
CA THR A 124 -8.01 -38.18 -1.59
C THR A 124 -8.84 -39.05 -2.54
N ALA A 125 -9.68 -39.94 -2.02
CA ALA A 125 -10.62 -40.72 -2.81
C ALA A 125 -11.71 -39.83 -3.44
N LEU A 126 -12.28 -38.90 -2.67
CA LEU A 126 -13.25 -37.91 -3.17
C LEU A 126 -12.65 -37.01 -4.24
N ALA A 127 -11.42 -36.53 -4.01
CA ALA A 127 -10.70 -35.69 -4.95
C ALA A 127 -10.44 -36.45 -6.26
N SER A 128 -9.86 -37.65 -6.19
CA SER A 128 -9.55 -38.47 -7.37
C SER A 128 -10.80 -38.84 -8.19
N GLY A 129 -11.89 -39.22 -7.54
CA GLY A 129 -13.17 -39.48 -8.20
C GLY A 129 -13.75 -38.25 -8.91
N ALA A 130 -13.56 -37.05 -8.34
CA ALA A 130 -14.05 -35.79 -8.94
C ALA A 130 -13.33 -35.42 -10.24
N VAL A 131 -12.09 -35.89 -10.45
CA VAL A 131 -11.26 -35.60 -11.63
C VAL A 131 -11.29 -36.69 -12.69
N ALA A 132 -11.73 -37.92 -12.36
CA ALA A 132 -11.59 -39.13 -13.17
C ALA A 132 -12.22 -39.08 -14.58
N GLY A 133 -13.08 -38.08 -14.88
CA GLY A 133 -13.71 -37.89 -16.18
C GLY A 133 -13.32 -36.58 -16.90
N LEU A 134 -12.33 -35.84 -16.41
CA LEU A 134 -11.89 -34.60 -17.04
C LEU A 134 -10.90 -34.88 -18.18
N ALA A 135 -11.07 -34.20 -19.31
CA ALA A 135 -10.19 -34.34 -20.47
C ALA A 135 -8.79 -33.79 -20.15
N ALA A 136 -7.74 -34.53 -20.46
CA ALA A 136 -6.36 -34.21 -20.05
C ALA A 136 -5.79 -32.90 -20.63
N ASP A 137 -6.26 -32.42 -21.79
CA ASP A 137 -5.69 -31.23 -22.44
C ASP A 137 -6.72 -30.44 -23.27
N PRO A 138 -7.58 -29.61 -22.65
CA PRO A 138 -8.51 -28.76 -23.38
C PRO A 138 -7.76 -27.65 -24.14
N PRO A 139 -8.21 -27.27 -25.36
CA PRO A 139 -7.60 -26.20 -26.15
C PRO A 139 -7.60 -24.86 -25.39
N GLY A 140 -6.63 -23.98 -25.70
CA GLY A 140 -6.27 -22.83 -24.84
C GLY A 140 -7.43 -21.95 -24.33
N GLU A 141 -8.33 -21.50 -25.21
CA GLU A 141 -9.49 -20.69 -24.80
C GLU A 141 -10.51 -21.49 -23.97
N ALA A 142 -10.71 -22.77 -24.30
CA ALA A 142 -11.58 -23.67 -23.54
C ALA A 142 -11.02 -23.92 -22.13
N ARG A 143 -9.69 -24.00 -21.98
CA ARG A 143 -8.99 -24.15 -20.70
C ARG A 143 -9.24 -22.97 -19.76
N GLN A 144 -9.16 -21.74 -20.27
CA GLN A 144 -9.43 -20.54 -19.48
C GLN A 144 -10.90 -20.44 -19.06
N GLN A 145 -11.83 -20.76 -19.96
CA GLN A 145 -13.26 -20.78 -19.64
C GLN A 145 -13.58 -21.86 -18.60
N GLN A 146 -12.98 -23.04 -18.73
CA GLN A 146 -13.11 -24.14 -17.77
C GLN A 146 -12.55 -23.75 -16.40
N TYR A 147 -11.39 -23.10 -16.35
CA TYR A 147 -10.85 -22.53 -15.10
C TYR A 147 -11.82 -21.55 -14.44
N ARG A 148 -12.38 -20.59 -15.20
CA ARG A 148 -13.35 -19.63 -14.66
C ARG A 148 -14.60 -20.31 -14.10
N ARG A 149 -15.11 -21.35 -14.79
CA ARG A 149 -16.25 -22.15 -14.32
C ARG A 149 -15.93 -22.92 -13.04
N PHE A 150 -14.80 -23.63 -13.00
CA PHE A 150 -14.37 -24.37 -11.80
C PHE A 150 -14.06 -23.43 -10.64
N ARG A 151 -13.49 -22.25 -10.91
CA ARG A 151 -13.25 -21.23 -9.90
C ARG A 151 -14.56 -20.71 -9.29
N ALA A 152 -15.53 -20.36 -10.13
CA ALA A 152 -16.85 -19.91 -9.67
C ALA A 152 -17.57 -21.00 -8.86
N ALA A 153 -17.51 -22.26 -9.33
CA ALA A 153 -18.09 -23.41 -8.63
C ALA A 153 -17.43 -23.65 -7.27
N TYR A 154 -16.09 -23.58 -7.19
CA TYR A 154 -15.36 -23.69 -5.92
C TYR A 154 -15.68 -22.53 -4.98
N ASP A 155 -15.66 -21.29 -5.47
CA ASP A 155 -15.95 -20.12 -4.65
C ASP A 155 -17.38 -20.18 -4.08
N GLN A 156 -18.35 -20.72 -4.83
CA GLN A 156 -19.70 -20.99 -4.35
C GLN A 156 -19.74 -22.12 -3.32
N ALA A 157 -19.19 -23.31 -3.65
CA ALA A 157 -19.18 -24.45 -2.75
C ALA A 157 -18.47 -24.14 -1.42
N ARG A 158 -17.38 -23.36 -1.47
CA ARG A 158 -16.67 -22.88 -0.29
C ARG A 158 -17.53 -21.95 0.57
N ARG A 159 -18.27 -21.00 -0.03
CA ARG A 159 -19.20 -20.14 0.73
C ARG A 159 -20.28 -20.96 1.41
N ASP A 160 -20.91 -21.88 0.67
CA ASP A 160 -21.96 -22.76 1.19
C ASP A 160 -21.44 -23.62 2.37
N TYR A 161 -20.21 -24.13 2.26
CA TYR A 161 -19.55 -24.87 3.33
C TYR A 161 -19.23 -24.02 4.56
N VAL A 162 -18.70 -22.81 4.38
CA VAL A 162 -18.38 -21.89 5.49
C VAL A 162 -19.65 -21.50 6.24
N LEU A 163 -20.74 -21.22 5.52
CA LEU A 163 -22.06 -20.96 6.09
C LEU A 163 -22.58 -22.17 6.86
N ALA A 164 -22.53 -23.38 6.27
CA ALA A 164 -22.98 -24.60 6.93
C ALA A 164 -22.16 -24.90 8.19
N ARG A 165 -20.85 -24.65 8.17
CA ARG A 165 -19.95 -24.78 9.33
C ARG A 165 -20.30 -23.79 10.44
N ALA A 166 -20.57 -22.54 10.11
CA ALA A 166 -21.00 -21.54 11.09
C ALA A 166 -22.37 -21.90 11.70
N ASN A 167 -23.33 -22.33 10.87
CA ASN A 167 -24.64 -22.79 11.32
C ASN A 167 -24.54 -24.00 12.28
N LEU A 168 -23.65 -24.97 12.00
CA LEU A 168 -23.44 -26.08 12.92
C LEU A 168 -22.91 -25.59 14.27
N ARG A 169 -21.95 -24.65 14.29
CA ARG A 169 -21.43 -24.11 15.56
C ARG A 169 -22.49 -23.41 16.38
N VAL A 170 -23.44 -22.71 15.75
CA VAL A 170 -24.60 -22.11 16.43
C VAL A 170 -25.54 -23.20 16.96
N ALA A 171 -25.89 -24.18 16.12
CA ALA A 171 -26.79 -25.28 16.52
C ALA A 171 -26.23 -26.11 17.67
N LEU A 172 -24.91 -26.38 17.67
CA LEU A 172 -24.25 -27.04 18.78
C LEU A 172 -24.28 -26.17 20.04
N ALA A 173 -24.06 -24.85 19.94
CA ALA A 173 -24.13 -23.95 21.09
C ALA A 173 -25.53 -23.94 21.72
N GLU A 174 -26.60 -23.95 20.91
CA GLU A 174 -27.97 -24.11 21.41
C GLU A 174 -28.18 -25.48 22.08
N LEU A 175 -27.63 -26.55 21.52
CA LEU A 175 -27.67 -27.88 22.13
C LEU A 175 -26.94 -27.91 23.49
N ALA A 176 -25.79 -27.23 23.61
CA ALA A 176 -25.06 -27.10 24.87
C ALA A 176 -25.87 -26.31 25.91
N ARG A 177 -26.58 -25.23 25.52
CA ARG A 177 -27.50 -24.52 26.42
C ARG A 177 -28.67 -25.40 26.88
N ALA A 178 -29.25 -26.16 25.96
CA ALA A 178 -30.34 -27.09 26.27
C ALA A 178 -29.89 -28.24 27.20
N GLY A 179 -28.60 -28.60 27.15
CA GLY A 179 -27.96 -29.59 28.02
C GLY A 179 -27.37 -29.01 29.31
N ASP A 180 -27.67 -27.77 29.67
CA ASP A 180 -27.18 -27.06 30.86
C ASP A 180 -25.63 -26.97 30.96
N ARG A 181 -24.98 -26.83 29.81
CA ARG A 181 -23.52 -26.67 29.67
C ARG A 181 -23.12 -25.33 29.03
N PRO A 182 -23.44 -24.17 29.65
CA PRO A 182 -23.05 -22.86 29.13
C PRO A 182 -21.55 -22.60 29.21
N ASP A 183 -20.81 -23.41 29.99
CA ASP A 183 -19.35 -23.38 30.13
C ASP A 183 -18.61 -23.68 28.82
N LEU A 184 -19.28 -24.36 27.87
CA LEU A 184 -18.72 -24.73 26.57
C LEU A 184 -18.91 -23.65 25.50
N ILE A 185 -19.44 -22.48 25.85
CA ILE A 185 -19.78 -21.41 24.89
C ILE A 185 -18.80 -20.25 25.05
N ASP A 186 -18.12 -19.91 23.96
CA ASP A 186 -17.21 -18.79 23.89
C ASP A 186 -17.96 -17.43 23.99
N ARG A 187 -17.18 -16.36 24.19
CA ARG A 187 -17.69 -14.97 24.24
C ARG A 187 -18.41 -14.50 22.96
N HIS A 188 -18.29 -15.25 21.86
CA HIS A 188 -18.90 -14.95 20.57
C HIS A 188 -20.19 -15.78 20.34
N GLY A 189 -20.57 -16.63 21.29
CA GLY A 189 -21.77 -17.46 21.22
C GLY A 189 -21.60 -18.74 20.41
N PHE A 190 -20.35 -19.16 20.12
CA PHE A 190 -20.01 -20.44 19.51
C PHE A 190 -19.44 -21.41 20.53
N ILE A 191 -19.35 -22.69 20.19
CA ILE A 191 -18.69 -23.66 21.06
C ILE A 191 -17.18 -23.47 21.11
N GLU A 192 -16.65 -23.46 22.33
CA GLU A 192 -15.23 -23.51 22.69
C GLU A 192 -14.83 -24.98 22.89
N GLY A 193 -13.73 -25.45 22.28
CA GLY A 193 -13.21 -26.81 22.49
C GLY A 193 -13.56 -27.89 21.46
N GLY A 194 -14.33 -27.57 20.41
CA GLY A 194 -14.68 -28.54 19.37
C GLY A 194 -15.95 -29.33 19.69
N ALA A 195 -16.45 -30.11 18.74
CA ALA A 195 -17.78 -30.74 18.86
C ALA A 195 -17.80 -31.89 19.89
N ASN A 196 -16.64 -32.34 20.36
CA ASN A 196 -16.51 -33.50 21.22
C ASN A 196 -17.11 -33.33 22.63
N ASP A 197 -17.23 -32.09 23.10
CA ASP A 197 -17.65 -31.76 24.47
C ASP A 197 -19.17 -31.62 24.64
N VAL A 198 -19.92 -31.61 23.54
CA VAL A 198 -21.40 -31.52 23.55
C VAL A 198 -22.02 -32.92 23.62
N PRO A 199 -23.16 -33.10 24.32
CA PRO A 199 -23.82 -34.41 24.43
C PRO A 199 -24.11 -35.07 23.08
N ARG A 200 -23.47 -36.22 22.83
CA ARG A 200 -23.46 -36.96 21.54
C ARG A 200 -24.75 -37.73 21.22
N THR A 201 -25.64 -37.82 22.19
CA THR A 201 -26.89 -38.56 22.14
C THR A 201 -27.95 -37.76 22.88
N GLY A 202 -29.11 -37.58 22.27
CA GLY A 202 -30.22 -36.84 22.84
C GLY A 202 -31.47 -36.96 21.97
N SER A 203 -32.54 -36.33 22.41
CA SER A 203 -33.81 -36.22 21.69
C SER A 203 -34.40 -34.83 21.92
N GLY A 204 -34.96 -34.22 20.89
CA GLY A 204 -35.61 -32.91 20.99
C GLY A 204 -35.17 -31.94 19.90
N PRO A 205 -35.83 -30.77 19.81
CA PRO A 205 -35.71 -29.87 18.66
C PRO A 205 -34.29 -29.31 18.49
N ALA A 206 -33.55 -29.06 19.58
CA ALA A 206 -32.16 -28.58 19.50
C ALA A 206 -31.20 -29.66 18.99
N TYR A 207 -31.43 -30.92 19.37
CA TYR A 207 -30.64 -32.07 18.91
C TYR A 207 -30.90 -32.37 17.43
N ASP A 208 -32.17 -32.34 17.01
CA ASP A 208 -32.57 -32.54 15.61
C ASP A 208 -32.01 -31.42 14.70
N ALA A 209 -32.03 -30.18 15.17
CA ALA A 209 -31.41 -29.04 14.48
C ALA A 209 -29.89 -29.20 14.34
N ALA A 210 -29.19 -29.64 15.39
CA ALA A 210 -27.75 -29.93 15.33
C ALA A 210 -27.43 -31.07 14.36
N LEU A 211 -28.26 -32.13 14.33
CA LEU A 211 -28.11 -33.25 13.41
C LEU A 211 -28.30 -32.81 11.95
N ALA A 212 -29.33 -32.01 11.66
CA ALA A 212 -29.59 -31.45 10.34
C ALA A 212 -28.45 -30.52 9.88
N ALA A 213 -27.96 -29.66 10.77
CA ALA A 213 -26.81 -28.79 10.48
C ALA A 213 -25.53 -29.59 10.20
N ALA A 214 -25.30 -30.69 10.93
CA ALA A 214 -24.15 -31.56 10.72
C ALA A 214 -24.23 -32.29 9.37
N ALA A 215 -25.40 -32.79 8.99
CA ALA A 215 -25.64 -33.38 7.68
C ALA A 215 -25.40 -32.36 6.54
N ARG A 216 -25.88 -31.12 6.70
CA ARG A 216 -25.69 -30.06 5.72
C ARG A 216 -24.22 -29.63 5.58
N GLN A 217 -23.49 -29.50 6.69
CA GLN A 217 -22.05 -29.22 6.64
C GLN A 217 -21.29 -30.33 5.92
N ARG A 218 -21.69 -31.59 6.12
CA ARG A 218 -21.08 -32.72 5.42
C ARG A 218 -21.30 -32.66 3.92
N GLU A 219 -22.53 -32.47 3.47
CA GLU A 219 -22.89 -32.35 2.06
C GLU A 219 -22.12 -31.22 1.36
N THR A 220 -22.06 -30.06 2.02
CA THR A 220 -21.35 -28.89 1.48
C THR A 220 -19.83 -29.05 1.50
N TRP A 221 -19.27 -29.74 2.49
CA TRP A 221 -17.84 -30.07 2.52
C TRP A 221 -17.44 -31.03 1.41
N THR A 222 -18.19 -32.11 1.17
CA THR A 222 -17.87 -33.06 0.09
C THR A 222 -17.96 -32.39 -1.27
N ALA A 223 -18.96 -31.53 -1.49
CA ALA A 223 -19.07 -30.70 -2.69
C ALA A 223 -17.89 -29.72 -2.83
N ALA A 224 -17.46 -29.08 -1.73
CA ALA A 224 -16.33 -28.16 -1.73
C ALA A 224 -15.00 -28.87 -2.04
N VAL A 225 -14.74 -30.04 -1.44
CA VAL A 225 -13.55 -30.86 -1.72
C VAL A 225 -13.51 -31.30 -3.18
N ALA A 226 -14.64 -31.77 -3.73
CA ALA A 226 -14.74 -32.14 -5.13
C ALA A 226 -14.51 -30.94 -6.07
N ALA A 227 -15.05 -29.76 -5.73
CA ALA A 227 -14.82 -28.54 -6.49
C ALA A 227 -13.37 -28.05 -6.41
N GLU A 228 -12.74 -28.16 -5.23
CA GLU A 228 -11.32 -27.83 -5.03
C GLU A 228 -10.42 -28.73 -5.88
N ALA A 229 -10.70 -30.04 -5.89
CA ALA A 229 -9.95 -31.01 -6.69
C ALA A 229 -10.01 -30.69 -8.19
N LYS A 230 -11.20 -30.36 -8.72
CA LYS A 230 -11.37 -29.93 -10.12
C LYS A 230 -10.63 -28.64 -10.41
N LEU A 231 -10.67 -27.67 -9.49
CA LEU A 231 -9.96 -26.41 -9.62
C LEU A 231 -8.44 -26.59 -9.57
N ARG A 232 -7.95 -27.45 -8.67
CA ARG A 232 -6.53 -27.79 -8.54
C ARG A 232 -6.02 -28.43 -9.82
N TRP A 233 -6.74 -29.43 -10.32
CA TRP A 233 -6.42 -30.11 -11.56
C TRP A 233 -6.28 -29.12 -12.73
N ILE A 234 -7.28 -28.26 -12.97
CA ILE A 234 -7.19 -27.29 -14.06
C ILE A 234 -6.10 -26.23 -13.79
N PHE A 235 -5.82 -25.87 -12.54
CA PHE A 235 -4.76 -24.91 -12.22
C PHE A 235 -3.38 -25.49 -12.51
N ASP A 236 -3.17 -26.77 -12.22
CA ASP A 236 -1.91 -27.48 -12.50
C ASP A 236 -1.68 -27.64 -14.02
N GLU A 237 -2.74 -27.69 -14.84
CA GLU A 237 -2.70 -27.64 -16.32
C GLU A 237 -2.33 -26.26 -16.92
N GLN A 238 -2.00 -25.28 -16.08
CA GLN A 238 -1.51 -23.95 -16.47
C GLN A 238 -2.41 -23.24 -17.52
N PRO A 239 -3.67 -22.92 -17.19
CA PRO A 239 -4.56 -22.11 -18.04
C PRO A 239 -3.94 -20.76 -18.38
N PHE A 240 -3.03 -20.30 -17.53
CA PHE A 240 -2.32 -19.05 -17.64
C PHE A 240 -0.83 -19.25 -17.32
N ARG A 241 0.00 -18.31 -17.78
CA ARG A 241 1.46 -18.38 -17.54
C ARG A 241 1.75 -18.13 -16.06
N TYR A 242 2.62 -18.94 -15.45
CA TYR A 242 3.08 -18.66 -14.08
C TYR A 242 3.78 -17.31 -13.96
N ALA A 243 3.50 -16.61 -12.87
CA ALA A 243 4.21 -15.41 -12.48
C ALA A 243 5.64 -15.74 -12.02
N GLY A 244 6.60 -14.91 -12.44
CA GLY A 244 7.96 -14.93 -11.90
C GLY A 244 8.77 -16.20 -12.22
N PHE A 245 9.67 -16.58 -11.31
CA PHE A 245 10.58 -17.72 -11.42
C PHE A 245 10.55 -18.58 -10.15
N ALA A 246 10.59 -19.90 -10.29
CA ALA A 246 10.63 -20.82 -9.14
C ALA A 246 12.08 -21.04 -8.67
N ILE A 247 12.36 -20.82 -7.38
CA ILE A 247 13.64 -21.23 -6.78
C ILE A 247 13.54 -22.69 -6.33
N ILE A 248 12.50 -22.99 -5.53
CA ILE A 248 12.17 -24.32 -5.06
C ILE A 248 10.75 -24.62 -5.56
N PRO A 249 10.57 -25.55 -6.51
CA PRO A 249 9.26 -25.90 -7.04
C PRO A 249 8.25 -26.21 -5.90
N GLY A 250 7.09 -25.57 -5.95
CA GLY A 250 6.01 -25.74 -4.95
C GLY A 250 6.23 -25.07 -3.58
N ALA A 251 7.43 -24.55 -3.29
CA ALA A 251 7.74 -23.99 -1.98
C ALA A 251 8.14 -22.50 -2.01
N VAL A 252 9.08 -22.11 -2.89
CA VAL A 252 9.64 -20.76 -2.93
C VAL A 252 9.79 -20.28 -4.35
N SER A 253 9.27 -19.09 -4.64
CA SER A 253 9.42 -18.43 -5.94
C SER A 253 9.72 -16.94 -5.80
N ILE A 254 10.31 -16.33 -6.84
CA ILE A 254 10.49 -14.89 -6.95
C ILE A 254 9.48 -14.37 -7.98
N GLY A 255 8.70 -13.38 -7.61
CA GLY A 255 7.83 -12.64 -8.53
C GLY A 255 7.73 -11.18 -8.11
N ALA A 256 7.18 -10.30 -8.94
CA ALA A 256 7.01 -8.90 -8.53
C ALA A 256 6.11 -8.79 -7.26
N PRO A 257 6.23 -7.73 -6.45
CA PRO A 257 5.29 -7.43 -5.37
C PRO A 257 3.83 -7.45 -5.83
N ASP A 258 2.93 -7.97 -5.01
CA ASP A 258 1.49 -7.82 -5.21
C ASP A 258 0.96 -6.84 -4.16
N LEU A 259 0.65 -5.63 -4.62
CA LEU A 259 0.15 -4.53 -3.79
C LEU A 259 -1.32 -4.69 -3.42
N GLY A 260 -1.96 -5.76 -3.90
CA GLY A 260 -3.35 -6.06 -3.62
C GLY A 260 -4.34 -5.33 -4.51
N TRP A 261 -5.60 -5.43 -4.10
CA TRP A 261 -6.75 -5.01 -4.87
C TRP A 261 -7.55 -3.99 -4.07
N SER A 262 -7.72 -2.79 -4.62
CA SER A 262 -8.55 -1.76 -4.01
C SER A 262 -10.00 -2.17 -4.18
N ARG A 263 -10.67 -2.37 -3.05
CA ARG A 263 -12.09 -2.76 -3.02
C ARG A 263 -12.98 -1.55 -3.27
N SER A 264 -12.58 -0.38 -2.78
CA SER A 264 -13.32 0.87 -2.97
C SER A 264 -13.34 1.33 -4.43
N ARG A 265 -12.25 1.09 -5.17
CA ARG A 265 -12.12 1.47 -6.59
C ARG A 265 -12.34 0.32 -7.56
N GLY A 266 -12.44 -0.93 -7.08
CA GLY A 266 -12.60 -2.12 -7.91
C GLY A 266 -11.45 -2.35 -8.90
N ARG A 267 -10.23 -1.93 -8.54
CA ARG A 267 -9.05 -1.94 -9.43
C ARG A 267 -7.81 -2.38 -8.63
N PRO A 268 -6.77 -2.95 -9.27
CA PRO A 268 -5.54 -3.31 -8.58
C PRO A 268 -4.79 -2.07 -8.08
N VAL A 269 -4.26 -2.13 -6.86
CA VAL A 269 -3.58 -1.00 -6.20
C VAL A 269 -2.35 -0.56 -6.99
N SER A 270 -1.64 -1.49 -7.62
CA SER A 270 -0.48 -1.19 -8.46
C SER A 270 -0.81 -0.25 -9.63
N ARG A 271 -1.97 -0.40 -10.26
CA ARG A 271 -2.41 0.51 -11.35
C ARG A 271 -2.77 1.90 -10.81
N LEU A 272 -3.46 1.95 -9.66
CA LEU A 272 -3.80 3.23 -9.02
C LEU A 272 -2.54 4.03 -8.65
N ILE A 273 -1.54 3.37 -8.08
CA ILE A 273 -0.25 3.99 -7.76
C ILE A 273 0.50 4.38 -9.04
N ALA A 274 0.52 3.53 -10.07
CA ALA A 274 1.19 3.84 -11.34
C ALA A 274 0.60 5.05 -12.08
N GLU A 275 -0.70 5.32 -11.90
CA GLU A 275 -1.37 6.51 -12.45
C GLU A 275 -1.08 7.76 -11.61
N ALA A 276 -1.06 7.63 -10.29
CA ALA A 276 -0.93 8.76 -9.35
C ALA A 276 0.53 9.20 -9.11
N LEU A 277 1.48 8.26 -9.09
CA LEU A 277 2.88 8.50 -8.75
C LEU A 277 3.59 9.47 -9.72
N PRO A 278 3.44 9.34 -11.05
CA PRO A 278 4.09 10.26 -11.98
C PRO A 278 3.64 11.71 -11.80
N VAL A 279 2.36 11.93 -11.47
CA VAL A 279 1.79 13.28 -11.26
C VAL A 279 2.40 13.94 -10.03
N THR A 280 2.45 13.21 -8.91
CA THR A 280 3.10 13.68 -7.67
C THR A 280 4.59 13.93 -7.88
N LEU A 281 5.27 13.01 -8.58
CA LEU A 281 6.69 13.17 -8.90
C LEU A 281 6.93 14.40 -9.77
N MET A 282 6.09 14.66 -10.78
CA MET A 282 6.18 15.84 -11.63
C MET A 282 6.13 17.13 -10.78
N LEU A 283 5.16 17.26 -9.88
CA LEU A 283 5.07 18.44 -9.00
C LEU A 283 6.32 18.63 -8.15
N ASN A 284 6.83 17.55 -7.55
CA ASN A 284 8.00 17.61 -6.68
C ASN A 284 9.31 17.79 -7.45
N LEU A 285 9.43 17.22 -8.65
CA LEU A 285 10.59 17.40 -9.54
C LEU A 285 10.66 18.81 -10.11
N LEU A 286 9.56 19.55 -10.16
CA LEU A 286 9.56 20.99 -10.44
C LEU A 286 9.86 21.81 -9.18
N ALA A 287 9.22 21.49 -8.05
CA ALA A 287 9.34 22.26 -6.81
C ALA A 287 10.73 22.16 -6.17
N VAL A 288 11.28 20.95 -6.02
CA VAL A 288 12.54 20.73 -5.27
C VAL A 288 13.73 21.45 -5.90
N PRO A 289 13.97 21.40 -7.22
CA PRO A 289 15.04 22.18 -7.84
C PRO A 289 14.89 23.69 -7.57
N ILE A 290 13.67 24.24 -7.67
CA ILE A 290 13.42 25.66 -7.37
C ILE A 290 13.77 25.98 -5.91
N ILE A 291 13.36 25.11 -4.97
CA ILE A 291 13.72 25.24 -3.54
C ILE A 291 15.24 25.29 -3.38
N TYR A 292 15.96 24.32 -3.96
CA TYR A 292 17.40 24.21 -3.80
C TYR A 292 18.15 25.37 -4.48
N MET A 293 17.74 25.75 -5.69
CA MET A 293 18.36 26.84 -6.47
C MET A 293 18.22 28.21 -5.80
N ILE A 294 17.16 28.43 -5.02
CA ILE A 294 16.94 29.72 -4.34
C ILE A 294 17.47 29.66 -2.89
N ALA A 295 17.10 28.63 -2.14
CA ALA A 295 17.35 28.57 -0.71
C ALA A 295 18.82 28.30 -0.37
N ILE A 296 19.53 27.43 -1.11
CA ILE A 296 20.95 27.15 -0.84
C ILE A 296 21.80 28.41 -1.09
N PRO A 297 21.74 29.07 -2.27
CA PRO A 297 22.51 30.29 -2.50
C PRO A 297 22.14 31.42 -1.53
N SER A 298 20.85 31.58 -1.20
CA SER A 298 20.43 32.59 -0.22
C SER A 298 21.00 32.29 1.17
N GLY A 299 20.94 31.05 1.64
CA GLY A 299 21.49 30.66 2.94
C GLY A 299 23.01 30.80 3.00
N MET A 300 23.71 30.42 1.92
CA MET A 300 25.16 30.62 1.77
C MET A 300 25.53 32.11 1.81
N LEU A 301 24.80 32.95 1.07
CA LEU A 301 25.07 34.38 0.99
C LEU A 301 24.78 35.08 2.33
N ALA A 302 23.69 34.70 3.00
CA ALA A 302 23.34 35.17 4.34
C ALA A 302 24.42 34.80 5.37
N ALA A 303 24.98 33.58 5.33
CA ALA A 303 26.07 33.17 6.21
C ALA A 303 27.39 33.89 5.89
N ALA A 304 27.75 34.00 4.60
CA ALA A 304 28.98 34.66 4.16
C ALA A 304 29.00 36.18 4.44
N ARG A 305 27.80 36.78 4.55
CA ARG A 305 27.57 38.19 4.91
C ARG A 305 26.76 38.31 6.21
N ARG A 306 27.10 37.49 7.22
CA ARG A 306 26.43 37.50 8.53
C ARG A 306 26.29 38.91 9.08
N GLY A 307 25.09 39.25 9.55
CA GLY A 307 24.77 40.57 10.13
C GLY A 307 24.46 41.67 9.11
N SER A 308 24.64 41.41 7.81
CA SER A 308 24.24 42.34 6.75
C SER A 308 22.72 42.50 6.66
N TRP A 309 22.28 43.52 5.90
CA TRP A 309 20.87 43.70 5.60
C TRP A 309 20.29 42.51 4.83
N PHE A 310 21.07 41.91 3.91
CA PHE A 310 20.63 40.74 3.14
C PHE A 310 20.34 39.54 4.06
N ASP A 311 21.23 39.28 5.04
CA ASP A 311 21.04 38.23 6.04
C ASP A 311 19.71 38.40 6.81
N ARG A 312 19.46 39.62 7.31
CA ARG A 312 18.24 39.95 8.06
C ARG A 312 16.98 39.91 7.19
N LEU A 313 17.01 40.51 6.00
CA LEU A 313 15.83 40.55 5.11
C LEU A 313 15.50 39.19 4.52
N SER A 314 16.47 38.45 4.00
CA SER A 314 16.21 37.12 3.42
C SER A 314 15.71 36.14 4.48
N GLY A 315 16.29 36.16 5.68
CA GLY A 315 15.82 35.37 6.82
C GLY A 315 14.39 35.74 7.22
N GLY A 316 14.12 37.03 7.43
CA GLY A 316 12.78 37.52 7.77
C GLY A 316 11.73 37.21 6.70
N PHE A 317 12.08 37.40 5.43
CA PHE A 317 11.20 37.12 4.29
C PHE A 317 10.82 35.64 4.20
N PHE A 318 11.80 34.73 4.28
CA PHE A 318 11.48 33.30 4.24
C PHE A 318 10.70 32.84 5.47
N VAL A 319 10.99 33.37 6.66
CA VAL A 319 10.19 33.09 7.86
C VAL A 319 8.75 33.59 7.67
N ALA A 320 8.56 34.80 7.15
CA ALA A 320 7.23 35.35 6.86
C ALA A 320 6.46 34.51 5.85
N LEU A 321 7.11 34.03 4.78
CA LEU A 321 6.51 33.08 3.85
C LEU A 321 6.10 31.78 4.56
N TRP A 322 6.96 31.21 5.40
CA TRP A 322 6.67 29.97 6.12
C TRP A 322 5.58 30.13 7.18
N SER A 323 5.36 31.35 7.69
CA SER A 323 4.23 31.65 8.58
C SER A 323 2.87 31.51 7.90
N VAL A 324 2.82 31.51 6.56
CA VAL A 324 1.59 31.32 5.79
C VAL A 324 1.29 29.83 5.63
N PRO A 325 0.17 29.30 6.17
CA PRO A 325 -0.17 27.89 6.00
C PRO A 325 -0.42 27.56 4.52
N VAL A 326 0.11 26.42 4.05
CA VAL A 326 -0.02 25.97 2.64
C VAL A 326 -1.47 25.86 2.20
N VAL A 327 -2.35 25.40 3.09
CA VAL A 327 -3.79 25.34 2.83
C VAL A 327 -4.34 26.72 2.47
N TRP A 328 -4.02 27.73 3.29
CA TRP A 328 -4.51 29.09 3.14
C TRP A 328 -3.88 29.79 1.93
N ALA A 329 -2.58 29.60 1.69
CA ALA A 329 -1.93 30.10 0.48
C ALA A 329 -2.57 29.52 -0.78
N GLY A 330 -2.86 28.22 -0.80
CA GLY A 330 -3.52 27.56 -1.93
C GLY A 330 -4.95 28.06 -2.17
N THR A 331 -5.77 28.17 -1.12
CA THR A 331 -7.14 28.68 -1.27
C THR A 331 -7.18 30.14 -1.72
N LEU A 332 -6.29 30.99 -1.21
CA LEU A 332 -6.16 32.37 -1.69
C LEU A 332 -5.63 32.44 -3.12
N ALA A 333 -4.68 31.58 -3.49
CA ALA A 333 -4.16 31.53 -4.85
C ALA A 333 -5.28 31.19 -5.85
N ILE A 334 -6.13 30.21 -5.53
CA ILE A 334 -7.30 29.91 -6.35
C ILE A 334 -8.27 31.10 -6.35
N GLY A 335 -8.61 31.64 -5.18
CA GLY A 335 -9.59 32.71 -5.04
C GLY A 335 -9.21 33.99 -5.79
N PHE A 336 -7.95 34.44 -5.69
CA PHE A 336 -7.53 35.73 -6.27
C PHE A 336 -6.82 35.61 -7.61
N LEU A 337 -5.99 34.58 -7.81
CA LEU A 337 -5.18 34.45 -9.04
C LEU A 337 -5.83 33.57 -10.10
N ALA A 338 -6.71 32.65 -9.71
CA ALA A 338 -7.37 31.73 -10.65
C ALA A 338 -8.83 32.05 -10.92
N SER A 339 -9.55 32.69 -9.99
CA SER A 339 -10.94 33.09 -10.22
C SER A 339 -11.02 34.18 -11.28
N ASN A 340 -11.97 34.00 -12.22
CA ASN A 340 -12.30 35.01 -13.24
C ASN A 340 -12.96 36.27 -12.67
N GLU A 341 -13.42 36.23 -11.41
CA GLU A 341 -13.96 37.41 -10.72
C GLU A 341 -12.86 38.40 -10.32
N TYR A 342 -11.62 37.93 -10.22
CA TYR A 342 -10.45 38.74 -9.86
C TYR A 342 -9.45 38.80 -11.02
N LEU A 343 -8.29 38.13 -10.91
CA LEU A 343 -7.25 38.22 -11.94
C LEU A 343 -7.44 37.23 -13.09
N GLY A 344 -8.00 36.03 -12.81
CA GLY A 344 -8.19 34.98 -13.82
C GLY A 344 -6.91 34.59 -14.59
N TRP A 345 -5.73 34.79 -14.00
CA TRP A 345 -4.45 34.54 -14.68
C TRP A 345 -4.16 33.06 -14.80
N PHE A 346 -4.46 32.28 -13.77
CA PHE A 346 -4.14 30.86 -13.69
C PHE A 346 -5.41 29.99 -13.70
N PRO A 347 -5.31 28.72 -14.10
CA PRO A 347 -6.44 27.81 -14.01
C PRO A 347 -6.66 27.37 -12.55
N PRO A 348 -7.92 27.15 -12.13
CA PRO A 348 -8.23 26.84 -10.73
C PRO A 348 -7.98 25.38 -10.34
N SER A 349 -7.97 24.45 -11.32
CA SER A 349 -7.87 23.02 -11.02
C SER A 349 -7.39 22.17 -12.20
N GLY A 350 -6.92 20.97 -11.89
CA GLY A 350 -6.52 19.96 -12.87
C GLY A 350 -5.10 20.14 -13.38
N LEU A 351 -4.71 19.28 -14.33
CA LEU A 351 -3.37 19.29 -14.94
C LEU A 351 -3.33 19.98 -16.31
N HIS A 352 -4.47 20.02 -16.99
CA HIS A 352 -4.60 20.55 -18.34
C HIS A 352 -6.02 21.07 -18.57
N SER A 353 -6.15 22.00 -19.52
CA SER A 353 -7.43 22.47 -20.04
C SER A 353 -8.17 21.33 -20.77
N ARG A 354 -9.51 21.36 -20.81
CA ARG A 354 -10.30 20.33 -21.54
C ARG A 354 -9.96 20.24 -23.02
N ALA A 355 -9.63 21.36 -23.65
CA ALA A 355 -9.22 21.45 -25.05
C ALA A 355 -7.75 21.06 -25.28
N ALA A 356 -6.98 20.73 -24.23
CA ALA A 356 -5.55 20.48 -24.37
C ALA A 356 -5.22 19.23 -25.20
N ALA A 357 -6.13 18.25 -25.24
CA ALA A 357 -5.94 17.02 -26.03
C ALA A 357 -5.76 17.29 -27.53
N ASP A 358 -6.37 18.37 -28.04
CA ASP A 358 -6.31 18.76 -29.45
C ASP A 358 -5.23 19.81 -29.73
N MET A 359 -4.50 20.25 -28.69
CA MET A 359 -3.45 21.26 -28.83
C MET A 359 -2.14 20.64 -29.33
N PRO A 360 -1.35 21.39 -30.14
CA PRO A 360 0.02 21.00 -30.44
C PRO A 360 0.86 20.91 -29.16
N PHE A 361 1.90 20.07 -29.15
CA PHE A 361 2.73 19.90 -27.95
C PHE A 361 3.43 21.21 -27.51
N LEU A 362 4.03 21.92 -28.47
CA LEU A 362 4.70 23.21 -28.24
C LEU A 362 3.79 24.40 -28.56
N PRO A 363 4.02 25.56 -27.92
CA PRO A 363 3.35 26.80 -28.28
C PRO A 363 3.62 27.14 -29.74
N ARG A 364 2.57 27.49 -30.48
CA ARG A 364 2.67 27.93 -31.87
C ARG A 364 1.76 29.12 -32.12
N TRP A 365 2.19 29.95 -33.07
CA TRP A 365 1.35 30.98 -33.65
C TRP A 365 0.58 30.35 -34.81
N GLY A 366 -0.75 30.33 -34.71
CA GLY A 366 -1.66 29.89 -35.76
C GLY A 366 -2.42 31.05 -36.38
N GLU A 367 -3.28 30.75 -37.36
CA GLU A 367 -4.14 31.75 -38.02
C GLU A 367 -5.10 32.42 -37.03
N ASP A 368 -5.60 31.68 -36.04
CA ASP A 368 -6.50 32.18 -34.98
C ASP A 368 -5.75 32.81 -33.77
N GLY A 369 -4.42 33.00 -33.87
CA GLY A 369 -3.59 33.61 -32.83
C GLY A 369 -2.68 32.65 -32.07
N PHE A 370 -2.25 33.06 -30.87
CA PHE A 370 -1.29 32.31 -30.06
C PHE A 370 -1.95 31.10 -29.37
N VAL A 371 -1.55 29.89 -29.76
CA VAL A 371 -1.95 28.67 -29.08
C VAL A 371 -0.85 28.29 -28.09
N ARG A 372 -1.21 28.24 -26.80
CA ARG A 372 -0.26 27.92 -25.70
C ARG A 372 0.42 26.56 -25.91
N GLY A 373 -0.30 25.59 -26.47
CA GLY A 373 0.19 24.22 -26.63
C GLY A 373 0.11 23.42 -25.33
N TYR A 374 0.17 22.10 -25.45
CA TYR A 374 -0.03 21.15 -24.34
C TYR A 374 0.97 21.38 -23.20
N LEU A 375 2.26 21.58 -23.52
CA LEU A 375 3.31 21.73 -22.52
C LEU A 375 3.13 23.02 -21.69
N LEU A 376 2.91 24.15 -22.36
CA LEU A 376 2.76 25.44 -21.66
C LEU A 376 1.45 25.49 -20.88
N ASP A 377 0.36 24.90 -21.41
CA ASP A 377 -0.89 24.74 -20.68
C ASP A 377 -0.66 23.94 -19.37
N GLY A 378 0.04 22.81 -19.45
CA GLY A 378 0.39 22.01 -18.28
C GLY A 378 1.24 22.76 -17.25
N LEU A 379 2.29 23.46 -17.71
CA LEU A 379 3.14 24.30 -16.84
C LEU A 379 2.33 25.41 -16.14
N TRP A 380 1.35 25.98 -16.84
CA TRP A 380 0.47 26.99 -16.29
C TRP A 380 -0.50 26.43 -15.23
N HIS A 381 -0.97 25.20 -15.41
CA HIS A 381 -1.80 24.49 -14.42
C HIS A 381 -1.03 24.14 -13.15
N VAL A 382 0.23 23.74 -13.28
CA VAL A 382 1.04 23.36 -12.11
C VAL A 382 1.74 24.54 -11.44
N ALA A 383 1.69 25.75 -12.03
CA ALA A 383 2.40 26.92 -11.52
C ALA A 383 2.02 27.29 -10.07
N LEU A 384 0.72 27.41 -9.78
CA LEU A 384 0.23 27.71 -8.42
C LEU A 384 0.50 26.56 -7.44
N PRO A 385 0.19 25.29 -7.76
CA PRO A 385 0.58 24.15 -6.93
C PRO A 385 2.08 24.13 -6.59
N VAL A 386 2.94 24.31 -7.59
CA VAL A 386 4.40 24.32 -7.41
C VAL A 386 4.82 25.51 -6.57
N ALA A 387 4.25 26.70 -6.76
CA ALA A 387 4.51 27.85 -5.90
C ALA A 387 4.17 27.57 -4.44
N CYS A 388 3.03 26.94 -4.17
CA CYS A 388 2.62 26.53 -2.83
C CYS A 388 3.59 25.51 -2.20
N LEU A 389 4.19 24.62 -2.99
CA LEU A 389 5.20 23.67 -2.52
C LEU A 389 6.56 24.33 -2.27
N THR A 390 6.96 25.30 -3.10
CA THR A 390 8.31 25.89 -3.05
C THR A 390 8.50 26.81 -1.86
N TYR A 391 7.55 27.71 -1.58
CA TYR A 391 7.77 28.75 -0.57
C TYR A 391 7.98 28.18 0.83
N ALA A 392 7.27 27.09 1.17
CA ALA A 392 7.39 26.42 2.46
C ALA A 392 8.79 25.80 2.65
N GLY A 393 9.40 25.32 1.57
CA GLY A 393 10.74 24.72 1.59
C GLY A 393 11.86 25.75 1.75
N PHE A 394 11.67 26.99 1.29
CA PHE A 394 12.73 28.02 1.31
C PHE A 394 13.24 28.31 2.72
N ALA A 395 12.33 28.48 3.68
CA ALA A 395 12.69 28.84 5.05
C ALA A 395 13.53 27.76 5.73
N VAL A 396 13.11 26.50 5.60
CA VAL A 396 13.80 25.37 6.24
C VAL A 396 15.18 25.20 5.61
N LEU A 397 15.27 25.12 4.28
CA LEU A 397 16.53 24.82 3.59
C LEU A 397 17.52 25.99 3.67
N SER A 398 17.07 27.24 3.53
CA SER A 398 17.93 28.42 3.63
C SER A 398 18.49 28.58 5.04
N ARG A 399 17.63 28.42 6.07
CA ARG A 399 18.06 28.50 7.47
C ARG A 399 19.04 27.37 7.83
N GLN A 400 18.78 26.14 7.38
CA GLN A 400 19.70 25.03 7.63
C GLN A 400 21.04 25.24 6.93
N THR A 401 21.03 25.66 5.67
CA THR A 401 22.25 25.98 4.91
C THR A 401 23.05 27.08 5.62
N ARG A 402 22.37 28.15 6.06
CA ARG A 402 22.99 29.25 6.78
C ARG A 402 23.62 28.78 8.10
N ALA A 403 22.90 27.99 8.90
CA ALA A 403 23.40 27.48 10.16
C ALA A 403 24.65 26.62 9.97
N SER A 404 24.58 25.64 9.06
CA SER A 404 25.71 24.75 8.77
C SER A 404 26.94 25.49 8.25
N MET A 405 26.75 26.51 7.41
CA MET A 405 27.84 27.38 6.95
C MET A 405 28.49 28.14 8.10
N LEU A 406 27.70 28.69 9.03
CA LEU A 406 28.23 29.44 10.18
C LEU A 406 29.04 28.55 11.14
N ASP A 407 28.60 27.32 11.38
CA ASP A 407 29.34 26.36 12.19
C ASP A 407 30.69 26.04 11.54
N ASN A 408 30.67 25.77 10.24
CA ASN A 408 31.88 25.47 9.47
C ASN A 408 32.82 26.67 9.33
N PHE A 409 32.32 27.91 9.26
CA PHE A 409 33.17 29.11 9.23
C PHE A 409 34.08 29.26 10.47
N ASN A 410 33.65 28.70 11.61
CA ASN A 410 34.39 28.77 12.87
C ASN A 410 35.38 27.61 13.06
N ALA A 411 35.39 26.63 12.15
CA ALA A 411 36.24 25.45 12.25
C ALA A 411 37.72 25.75 11.97
N ASP A 412 38.61 24.95 12.58
CA ASP A 412 40.06 25.16 12.52
C ASP A 412 40.62 25.07 11.10
N TYR A 413 40.09 24.17 10.26
CA TYR A 413 40.52 24.05 8.87
C TYR A 413 40.28 25.33 8.05
N VAL A 414 39.26 26.11 8.40
CA VAL A 414 38.97 27.41 7.77
C VAL A 414 39.94 28.47 8.24
N ARG A 415 40.30 28.48 9.53
CA ARG A 415 41.31 29.39 10.08
C ARG A 415 42.66 29.16 9.41
N THR A 416 43.07 27.89 9.24
CA THR A 416 44.28 27.53 8.52
C THR A 416 44.23 27.94 7.06
N ALA A 417 43.12 27.72 6.35
CA ALA A 417 42.97 28.15 4.96
C ALA A 417 43.10 29.68 4.79
N LYS A 418 42.50 30.45 5.71
CA LYS A 418 42.65 31.91 5.75
C LYS A 418 44.09 32.33 6.02
N ALA A 419 44.77 31.67 6.97
CA ALA A 419 46.18 31.95 7.29
C ALA A 419 47.12 31.65 6.12
N LYS A 420 46.78 30.66 5.27
CA LYS A 420 47.49 30.36 4.02
C LYS A 420 47.19 31.33 2.86
N GLY A 421 46.37 32.36 3.08
CA GLY A 421 46.03 33.36 2.06
C GLY A 421 45.05 32.89 0.99
N VAL A 422 44.28 31.81 1.23
CA VAL A 422 43.30 31.31 0.27
C VAL A 422 42.22 32.39 -0.01
N PRO A 423 41.87 32.68 -1.28
CA PRO A 423 40.88 33.69 -1.61
C PRO A 423 39.54 33.46 -0.90
N ARG A 424 38.86 34.55 -0.47
CA ARG A 424 37.59 34.47 0.27
C ARG A 424 36.53 33.62 -0.45
N ARG A 425 36.43 33.73 -1.78
CA ARG A 425 35.48 32.95 -2.59
C ARG A 425 35.76 31.45 -2.50
N ASP A 426 37.03 31.06 -2.52
CA ASP A 426 37.46 29.66 -2.43
C ASP A 426 37.27 29.11 -1.03
N VAL A 427 37.54 29.90 0.01
CA VAL A 427 37.20 29.56 1.40
C VAL A 427 35.71 29.25 1.52
N VAL A 428 34.84 30.10 0.96
CA VAL A 428 33.38 29.91 1.02
C VAL A 428 32.93 28.68 0.23
N LEU A 429 33.30 28.57 -1.06
CA LEU A 429 32.75 27.55 -1.96
C LEU A 429 33.41 26.18 -1.81
N ARG A 430 34.74 26.12 -1.68
CA ARG A 430 35.49 24.86 -1.68
C ARG A 430 35.71 24.29 -0.28
N HIS A 431 35.90 25.16 0.72
CA HIS A 431 36.20 24.71 2.08
C HIS A 431 34.96 24.67 2.97
N VAL A 432 34.20 25.77 3.07
CA VAL A 432 33.06 25.84 4.01
C VAL A 432 31.83 25.14 3.44
N PHE A 433 31.42 25.47 2.21
CA PHE A 433 30.17 24.95 1.64
C PHE A 433 30.19 23.43 1.45
N ARG A 434 31.29 22.87 0.93
CA ARG A 434 31.42 21.42 0.74
C ARG A 434 31.21 20.64 2.04
N ASN A 435 31.76 21.12 3.17
CA ASN A 435 31.56 20.51 4.48
C ASN A 435 30.19 20.84 5.10
N SER A 436 29.54 21.89 4.59
CA SER A 436 28.17 22.27 4.99
C SER A 436 27.09 21.51 4.23
N LEU A 437 27.46 20.65 3.27
CA LEU A 437 26.53 19.76 2.57
C LEU A 437 26.05 18.61 3.44
N LEU A 438 26.78 18.23 4.50
CA LEU A 438 26.44 17.05 5.30
C LEU A 438 25.03 17.14 5.91
N PRO A 439 24.62 18.24 6.57
CA PRO A 439 23.24 18.33 7.06
C PRO A 439 22.19 18.38 5.94
N LEU A 440 22.55 18.93 4.77
CA LEU A 440 21.65 18.96 3.60
C LEU A 440 21.43 17.56 3.02
N ILE A 441 22.47 16.73 3.01
CA ILE A 441 22.38 15.31 2.65
C ILE A 441 21.53 14.56 3.69
N THR A 442 21.64 14.90 4.98
CA THR A 442 20.76 14.32 6.02
C THR A 442 19.29 14.65 5.74
N MET A 443 19.00 15.90 5.38
CA MET A 443 17.64 16.32 5.04
C MET A 443 17.10 15.65 3.78
N PHE A 444 17.95 15.29 2.83
CA PHE A 444 17.53 14.55 1.64
C PHE A 444 16.84 13.23 2.01
N VAL A 445 17.28 12.55 3.07
CA VAL A 445 16.67 11.30 3.57
C VAL A 445 15.20 11.48 3.95
N THR A 446 14.81 12.66 4.44
CA THR A 446 13.42 12.94 4.83
C THR A 446 12.61 13.53 3.69
N ILE A 447 13.22 14.37 2.86
CA ILE A 447 12.56 15.01 1.71
C ILE A 447 12.23 13.98 0.63
N PHE A 448 13.16 13.10 0.29
CA PHE A 448 13.01 12.18 -0.84
C PHE A 448 11.80 11.23 -0.72
N PRO A 449 11.55 10.56 0.42
CA PRO A 449 10.33 9.75 0.58
C PRO A 449 9.06 10.60 0.60
N ALA A 450 9.11 11.79 1.21
CA ALA A 450 7.97 12.72 1.24
C ALA A 450 7.57 13.19 -0.17
N MET A 451 8.53 13.34 -1.10
CA MET A 451 8.25 13.67 -2.50
C MET A 451 7.43 12.58 -3.20
N LEU A 452 7.56 11.31 -2.82
CA LEU A 452 6.82 10.19 -3.43
C LEU A 452 5.47 9.95 -2.76
N SER A 453 5.32 10.31 -1.48
CA SER A 453 4.06 10.15 -0.74
C SER A 453 2.96 11.12 -1.17
N GLY A 454 3.30 12.19 -1.89
CA GLY A 454 2.34 13.20 -2.36
C GLY A 454 2.10 14.34 -1.37
N SER A 455 1.74 15.49 -1.92
CA SER A 455 1.30 16.63 -1.11
C SER A 455 -0.21 16.61 -1.03
N VAL A 456 -0.73 15.88 -0.04
CA VAL A 456 -2.17 15.68 0.18
C VAL A 456 -2.94 17.00 0.10
N VAL A 457 -2.41 18.04 0.76
CA VAL A 457 -3.02 19.36 0.85
C VAL A 457 -3.08 20.04 -0.53
N VAL A 458 -1.93 20.17 -1.20
CA VAL A 458 -1.85 20.88 -2.48
C VAL A 458 -2.63 20.13 -3.55
N GLU A 459 -2.49 18.80 -3.61
CA GLU A 459 -3.18 17.99 -4.59
C GLU A 459 -4.71 18.05 -4.43
N LYS A 460 -5.25 18.09 -3.19
CA LYS A 460 -6.69 18.28 -3.03
C LYS A 460 -7.17 19.68 -3.36
N ILE A 461 -6.45 20.71 -2.92
CA ILE A 461 -6.87 22.10 -3.17
C ILE A 461 -6.97 22.39 -4.67
N PHE A 462 -5.99 21.93 -5.45
CA PHE A 462 -5.95 22.12 -6.90
C PHE A 462 -6.59 20.98 -7.70
N SER A 463 -7.26 20.02 -7.04
CA SER A 463 -7.88 18.83 -7.66
C SER A 463 -6.94 18.05 -8.60
N ILE A 464 -5.70 17.85 -8.18
CA ILE A 464 -4.68 17.12 -8.92
C ILE A 464 -4.75 15.63 -8.55
N PRO A 465 -4.86 14.70 -9.52
CA PRO A 465 -4.96 13.26 -9.26
C PRO A 465 -3.59 12.64 -8.96
N GLY A 466 -2.95 13.05 -7.86
CA GLY A 466 -1.67 12.51 -7.39
C GLY A 466 -1.80 11.51 -6.22
N MET A 467 -0.66 11.03 -5.72
CA MET A 467 -0.54 10.10 -4.60
C MET A 467 -1.18 10.61 -3.31
N GLY A 468 -1.06 11.91 -3.03
CA GLY A 468 -1.64 12.53 -1.84
C GLY A 468 -3.17 12.52 -1.91
N SER A 469 -3.74 12.81 -3.08
CA SER A 469 -5.18 12.72 -3.31
C SER A 469 -5.69 11.27 -3.20
N LEU A 470 -4.96 10.31 -3.76
CA LEU A 470 -5.27 8.88 -3.69
C LEU A 470 -5.25 8.38 -2.24
N MET A 471 -4.26 8.81 -1.46
CA MET A 471 -4.14 8.43 -0.04
C MET A 471 -5.27 9.01 0.80
N LEU A 472 -5.65 10.27 0.57
CA LEU A 472 -6.78 10.87 1.29
C LEU A 472 -8.09 10.14 0.98
N ASP A 473 -8.34 9.84 -0.30
CA ASP A 473 -9.52 9.09 -0.72
C ASP A 473 -9.53 7.69 -0.09
N ALA A 474 -8.38 7.01 -0.02
CA ALA A 474 -8.24 5.72 0.65
C ALA A 474 -8.55 5.81 2.16
N ILE A 475 -8.10 6.87 2.84
CA ILE A 475 -8.42 7.10 4.25
C ILE A 475 -9.92 7.33 4.44
N THR A 476 -10.54 8.17 3.62
CA THR A 476 -11.98 8.46 3.68
C THR A 476 -12.83 7.23 3.40
N LEU A 477 -12.44 6.41 2.42
CA LEU A 477 -13.13 5.18 2.02
C LEU A 477 -12.70 3.96 2.84
N ARG A 478 -11.80 4.15 3.84
CA ARG A 478 -11.24 3.08 4.67
C ARG A 478 -10.63 1.92 3.86
N ASP A 479 -9.95 2.23 2.76
CA ASP A 479 -9.28 1.25 1.90
C ASP A 479 -7.89 0.89 2.44
N ALA A 480 -7.84 -0.13 3.29
CA ALA A 480 -6.62 -0.57 3.96
C ALA A 480 -5.54 -1.09 2.99
N GLU A 481 -5.91 -1.63 1.83
CA GLU A 481 -4.94 -2.19 0.87
C GLU A 481 -4.08 -1.08 0.24
N ILE A 482 -4.71 0.06 -0.14
CA ILE A 482 -3.99 1.23 -0.65
C ILE A 482 -3.08 1.81 0.45
N MET A 483 -3.59 1.95 1.67
CA MET A 483 -2.82 2.51 2.80
C MET A 483 -1.59 1.65 3.11
N LEU A 484 -1.76 0.34 3.21
CA LEU A 484 -0.68 -0.62 3.45
C LEU A 484 0.35 -0.61 2.31
N ALA A 485 -0.10 -0.63 1.06
CA ALA A 485 0.78 -0.58 -0.10
C ALA A 485 1.61 0.72 -0.15
N ASN A 486 0.98 1.88 0.08
CA ASN A 486 1.66 3.16 0.12
C ASN A 486 2.70 3.20 1.25
N SER A 487 2.35 2.71 2.43
CA SER A 487 3.26 2.62 3.57
C SER A 487 4.50 1.77 3.30
N VAL A 488 4.33 0.59 2.68
CA VAL A 488 5.46 -0.26 2.25
C VAL A 488 6.31 0.48 1.22
N MET A 489 5.67 1.11 0.24
CA MET A 489 6.36 1.89 -0.80
C MET A 489 7.22 3.00 -0.18
N VAL A 490 6.66 3.81 0.72
CA VAL A 490 7.39 4.87 1.43
C VAL A 490 8.52 4.28 2.28
N GLY A 491 8.30 3.15 2.97
CA GLY A 491 9.34 2.45 3.72
C GLY A 491 10.51 2.02 2.83
N CYS A 492 10.23 1.39 1.68
CA CYS A 492 11.25 1.00 0.70
C CYS A 492 12.01 2.22 0.16
N VAL A 493 11.30 3.31 -0.18
CA VAL A 493 11.90 4.55 -0.67
C VAL A 493 12.75 5.22 0.41
N MET A 494 12.34 5.17 1.68
CA MET A 494 13.12 5.68 2.80
C MET A 494 14.42 4.91 3.00
N LEU A 495 14.38 3.58 2.92
CA LEU A 495 15.59 2.75 2.98
C LEU A 495 16.52 3.07 1.79
N LEU A 496 15.96 3.22 0.59
CA LEU A 496 16.72 3.68 -0.58
C LEU A 496 17.32 5.07 -0.36
N ALA A 497 16.57 6.02 0.21
CA ALA A 497 17.03 7.37 0.52
C ALA A 497 18.20 7.36 1.53
N LEU A 498 18.13 6.50 2.55
CA LEU A 498 19.23 6.30 3.50
C LEU A 498 20.50 5.80 2.81
N LEU A 499 20.37 4.80 1.92
CA LEU A 499 21.52 4.30 1.17
C LEU A 499 22.11 5.35 0.22
N LEU A 500 21.26 6.11 -0.46
CA LEU A 500 21.69 7.23 -1.31
C LEU A 500 22.39 8.31 -0.48
N ALA A 501 21.89 8.64 0.71
CA ALA A 501 22.55 9.59 1.60
C ALA A 501 23.92 9.09 2.08
N ASP A 502 24.04 7.81 2.43
CA ASP A 502 25.33 7.19 2.76
C ASP A 502 26.32 7.36 1.58
N MET A 503 25.88 7.09 0.34
CA MET A 503 26.70 7.33 -0.85
C MET A 503 27.08 8.81 -1.03
N LEU A 504 26.12 9.72 -0.84
CA LEU A 504 26.36 11.16 -0.95
C LEU A 504 27.34 11.67 0.12
N TYR A 505 27.33 11.10 1.33
CA TYR A 505 28.31 11.43 2.37
C TYR A 505 29.73 11.07 1.96
N ALA A 506 29.95 9.87 1.40
CA ALA A 506 31.27 9.47 0.92
C ALA A 506 31.77 10.34 -0.24
N VAL A 507 30.88 10.85 -1.08
CA VAL A 507 31.24 11.79 -2.16
C VAL A 507 31.56 13.18 -1.61
N ALA A 508 30.78 13.65 -0.64
CA ALA A 508 30.94 14.96 -0.03
C ALA A 508 32.23 15.05 0.79
N ASP A 509 32.52 14.04 1.61
CA ASP A 509 33.71 13.92 2.44
C ASP A 509 34.47 12.61 2.16
N PRO A 510 35.60 12.66 1.42
CA PRO A 510 36.40 11.47 1.12
C PRO A 510 37.11 10.85 2.33
N ARG A 511 37.04 11.47 3.52
CA ARG A 511 37.54 10.89 4.78
C ARG A 511 36.60 9.84 5.35
N VAL A 512 35.33 9.84 4.92
CA VAL A 512 34.34 8.84 5.31
C VAL A 512 34.73 7.51 4.66
N THR A 513 35.42 6.68 5.44
CA THR A 513 35.87 5.37 5.00
C THR A 513 34.95 4.32 5.62
N TYR A 514 34.18 3.61 4.78
CA TYR A 514 33.41 2.46 5.26
C TYR A 514 34.29 1.22 5.26
N ALA A 515 34.88 0.94 6.43
CA ALA A 515 35.62 -0.30 6.73
C ALA A 515 34.68 -1.51 6.82
#